data_AF-A0A1F9LQL3-F1
#
_entry.id   AF-A0A1F9LQL3-F1
#
_cell.length_a   1.000
_cell.length_b   1.000
_cell.length_c   1.000
_cell.angle_alpha   90.00
_cell.angle_beta   90.00
_cell.angle_gamma   90.00
#
_symmetry.space_group_name_H-M   'P 1'
#
loop_
_entity.id
_entity.type
_entity.pdbx_description
1 polymer ?
#
loop_
_entity_poly.entity_id
_entity_poly.type
_entity_poly.pdbx_seq_one_letter_code
_entity_poly.pdbx_strand_id
1 'polypeptide(L)'
;MGKNRRENKAKTPARKKRGFWIGGLVIALVIGLFAWGWVGTRAPSRFSNSEPKASSGYVRRETKTPMAPALFVGKTAMAYQVAQEIPDILDQLYCYCECDRHMRHSSLLSCFVDSHAAT
;
A
#
# COMPACT_ATOMS: atom_id res chain seq x y z
N MET A 1 66.50 -38.56 48.58
CA MET A 1 65.08 -38.52 49.01
C MET A 1 64.96 -37.54 50.18
N GLY A 2 64.21 -36.44 50.18
CA GLY A 2 63.20 -35.94 49.25
C GLY A 2 61.84 -35.76 49.92
N LYS A 3 61.68 -34.72 50.78
CA LYS A 3 60.55 -33.74 50.78
C LYS A 3 60.33 -33.10 52.15
N ASN A 4 60.83 -31.88 52.30
CA ASN A 4 60.32 -30.90 53.26
C ASN A 4 59.08 -30.27 52.64
N ARG A 5 57.89 -30.39 53.24
CA ARG A 5 56.73 -29.61 52.79
C ARG A 5 56.24 -28.70 53.92
N ARG A 6 56.57 -27.43 53.71
CA ARG A 6 56.27 -26.27 54.54
C ARG A 6 54.76 -26.02 54.65
N GLU A 7 54.47 -25.31 55.73
CA GLU A 7 53.21 -24.84 56.26
C GLU A 7 52.24 -24.20 55.27
N ASN A 8 50.97 -24.35 55.65
CA ASN A 8 49.81 -23.67 55.12
C ASN A 8 49.87 -22.16 55.40
N LYS A 9 49.67 -21.34 54.38
CA LYS A 9 48.82 -20.12 54.41
C LYS A 9 48.79 -19.47 53.04
N ALA A 10 47.64 -19.45 52.38
CA ALA A 10 47.22 -18.29 51.58
C ALA A 10 45.75 -18.40 51.12
N LYS A 11 44.93 -17.52 51.73
CA LYS A 11 43.92 -16.65 51.12
C LYS A 11 42.72 -17.31 50.40
N THR A 12 41.57 -17.19 51.05
CA THR A 12 40.23 -17.21 50.44
C THR A 12 40.13 -16.23 49.26
N PRO A 13 39.35 -16.58 48.21
CA PRO A 13 38.64 -15.54 47.49
C PRO A 13 37.15 -15.88 47.30
N ALA A 14 36.32 -15.15 48.04
CA ALA A 14 34.91 -14.98 47.76
C ALA A 14 34.74 -13.91 46.66
N ARG A 15 34.58 -14.30 45.38
CA ARG A 15 34.18 -13.37 44.30
C ARG A 15 33.70 -14.07 43.02
N LYS A 16 32.62 -14.87 43.07
CA LYS A 16 32.10 -15.58 41.88
C LYS A 16 30.58 -15.50 41.70
N LYS A 17 29.96 -14.34 41.96
CA LYS A 17 28.50 -14.13 41.72
C LYS A 17 28.10 -12.80 41.06
N ARG A 18 29.03 -11.88 40.76
CA ARG A 18 28.68 -10.56 40.16
C ARG A 18 28.61 -10.54 38.62
N GLY A 19 29.29 -11.44 37.91
CA GLY A 19 29.31 -11.44 36.44
C GLY A 19 27.99 -11.90 35.78
N PHE A 20 27.28 -12.84 36.41
CA PHE A 20 26.04 -13.38 35.86
C PHE A 20 24.85 -12.40 35.98
N TRP A 21 24.83 -11.59 37.04
CA TRP A 21 23.80 -10.58 37.25
C TRP A 21 23.91 -9.40 36.27
N ILE A 22 25.13 -9.01 35.88
CA ILE A 22 25.35 -7.93 34.92
C ILE A 22 24.88 -8.37 33.52
N GLY A 23 25.15 -9.61 33.12
CA GLY A 23 24.71 -10.15 31.83
C GLY A 23 23.18 -10.19 31.70
N GLY A 24 22.47 -10.63 32.74
CA GLY A 24 21.00 -10.65 32.74
C GLY A 24 20.37 -9.26 32.65
N LEU A 25 20.96 -8.27 33.32
CA LEU A 25 20.46 -6.89 33.34
C LEU A 25 20.63 -6.21 31.98
N VAL A 26 21.75 -6.46 31.30
CA VAL A 26 22.00 -5.95 29.93
C VAL A 26 21.02 -6.56 28.93
N ILE A 27 20.75 -7.87 29.02
CA ILE A 27 19.79 -8.55 28.13
C ILE A 27 18.36 -8.04 28.34
N ALA A 28 17.94 -7.84 29.60
CA ALA A 28 16.62 -7.27 29.91
C ALA A 28 16.46 -5.83 29.40
N LEU A 29 17.51 -5.01 29.47
CA LEU A 29 17.52 -3.65 28.93
C LEU A 29 17.38 -3.64 27.40
N VAL A 30 18.10 -4.53 26.71
CA VAL A 30 18.02 -4.64 25.24
C VAL A 30 16.63 -5.10 24.80
N ILE A 31 16.03 -6.09 25.50
CA ILE A 31 14.67 -6.56 25.20
C ILE A 31 13.63 -5.46 25.46
N GLY A 32 13.77 -4.70 26.54
CA GLY A 32 12.89 -3.57 26.85
C GLY A 32 12.94 -2.47 25.79
N LEU A 33 14.14 -2.12 25.29
CA LEU A 33 14.32 -1.13 24.22
C LEU A 33 13.75 -1.61 22.88
N PHE A 34 13.92 -2.89 22.54
CA PHE A 34 13.34 -3.48 21.33
C PHE A 34 11.80 -3.53 21.40
N ALA A 35 11.23 -3.90 22.55
CA ALA A 35 9.78 -3.93 22.75
C ALA A 35 9.17 -2.52 22.69
N TRP A 36 9.84 -1.50 23.24
CA TRP A 36 9.38 -0.11 23.17
C TRP A 36 9.32 0.42 21.73
N GLY A 37 10.31 0.06 20.89
CA GLY A 37 10.33 0.42 19.47
C GLY A 37 9.25 -0.28 18.63
N TRP A 38 8.84 -1.49 19.00
CA TRP A 38 7.81 -2.26 18.29
C TRP A 38 6.37 -1.87 18.66
N VAL A 39 6.14 -1.35 19.87
CA VAL A 39 4.79 -0.97 20.34
C VAL A 39 4.45 0.49 20.02
N GLY A 40 5.44 1.39 19.95
CA GLY A 40 5.23 2.83 19.76
C GLY A 40 4.84 3.30 18.35
N THR A 41 4.91 2.45 17.32
CA THR A 41 4.69 2.86 15.92
C THR A 41 3.35 2.43 15.33
N ARG A 42 2.48 1.76 16.10
CA ARG A 42 1.07 1.60 15.71
C ARG A 42 0.30 2.86 16.10
N ALA A 43 0.57 3.95 15.38
CA ALA A 43 -0.35 5.07 15.36
C ALA A 43 -1.72 4.52 14.96
N PRO A 44 -2.80 4.70 15.76
CA PRO A 44 -4.13 4.42 15.26
C PRO A 44 -4.32 5.36 14.07
N SER A 45 -4.50 4.78 12.89
CA SER A 45 -4.84 5.52 11.68
C SER A 45 -6.10 6.31 11.98
N ARG A 46 -5.94 7.58 12.37
CA ARG A 46 -7.04 8.52 12.37
C ARG A 46 -7.49 8.56 10.92
N PHE A 47 -8.72 8.15 10.68
CA PHE A 47 -9.40 8.29 9.40
C PHE A 47 -9.19 9.72 8.92
N SER A 48 -8.24 9.89 8.02
CA SER A 48 -8.02 11.13 7.32
C SER A 48 -9.16 11.20 6.31
N ASN A 49 -9.97 12.25 6.39
CA ASN A 49 -10.90 12.60 5.34
C ASN A 49 -10.11 12.99 4.09
N SER A 50 -9.54 12.01 3.40
CA SER A 50 -9.10 12.15 2.04
C SER A 50 -10.33 11.96 1.16
N GLU A 51 -10.74 13.05 0.53
CA GLU A 51 -11.49 13.10 -0.73
C GLU A 51 -11.23 11.84 -1.57
N PRO A 52 -12.25 11.19 -2.15
CA PRO A 52 -12.13 9.86 -2.75
C PRO A 52 -11.32 9.95 -4.04
N LYS A 53 -9.99 10.02 -3.91
CA LYS A 53 -9.09 9.62 -4.98
C LYS A 53 -9.22 8.11 -5.09
N ALA A 54 -9.91 7.67 -6.13
CA ALA A 54 -10.19 6.26 -6.43
C ALA A 54 -8.95 5.41 -6.09
N SER A 55 -9.12 4.53 -5.10
CA SER A 55 -8.06 3.74 -4.48
C SER A 55 -7.70 2.49 -5.28
N SER A 56 -8.25 2.30 -6.49
CA SER A 56 -7.79 1.27 -7.40
C SER A 56 -6.61 1.84 -8.20
N GLY A 57 -5.53 1.08 -8.35
CA GLY A 57 -4.46 1.39 -9.33
C GLY A 57 -4.94 1.27 -10.78
N TYR A 58 -6.17 1.72 -11.05
CA TYR A 58 -6.84 1.67 -12.32
C TYR A 58 -6.18 2.65 -13.28
N VAL A 59 -5.79 2.12 -14.43
CA VAL A 59 -5.27 2.87 -15.57
C VAL A 59 -6.30 2.73 -16.68
N ARG A 60 -6.68 3.87 -17.26
CA ARG A 60 -7.66 3.95 -18.34
C ARG A 60 -7.19 3.15 -19.57
N ARG A 61 -8.07 2.30 -20.11
CA ARG A 61 -7.83 1.51 -21.33
C ARG A 61 -7.95 2.37 -22.59
N GLU A 62 -9.01 3.16 -22.69
CA GLU A 62 -9.21 4.15 -23.73
C GLU A 62 -8.60 5.49 -23.30
N THR A 63 -7.64 6.01 -24.06
CA THR A 63 -6.95 7.27 -23.69
C THR A 63 -7.45 8.49 -24.46
N LYS A 64 -8.24 8.27 -25.52
CA LYS A 64 -8.79 9.35 -26.34
C LYS A 64 -9.94 10.04 -25.61
N THR A 65 -10.11 11.33 -25.93
CA THR A 65 -11.23 12.14 -25.46
C THR A 65 -12.50 11.82 -26.23
N PRO A 66 -13.68 11.75 -25.57
CA PRO A 66 -14.96 11.67 -26.24
C PRO A 66 -15.19 12.80 -27.23
N MET A 67 -15.96 12.54 -28.29
CA MET A 67 -16.33 13.57 -29.28
C MET A 67 -17.08 14.73 -28.62
N ALA A 68 -16.98 15.91 -29.25
CA ALA A 68 -17.65 17.10 -28.75
C ALA A 68 -19.18 16.96 -28.79
N PRO A 69 -19.89 17.25 -27.67
CA PRO A 69 -21.35 17.19 -27.60
C PRO A 69 -22.05 18.06 -28.65
N ALA A 70 -21.42 19.16 -29.04
CA ALA A 70 -21.91 20.11 -30.04
C ALA A 70 -22.10 19.50 -31.44
N LEU A 71 -21.54 18.31 -31.69
CA LEU A 71 -21.74 17.57 -32.95
C LEU A 71 -23.08 16.81 -33.00
N PHE A 72 -23.80 16.73 -31.87
CA PHE A 72 -25.02 15.96 -31.72
C PHE A 72 -26.17 16.83 -31.21
N VAL A 73 -27.38 16.27 -31.20
CA VAL A 73 -28.59 16.95 -30.72
C VAL A 73 -29.33 16.11 -29.68
N GLY A 74 -30.14 16.76 -28.85
CA GLY A 74 -31.02 16.10 -27.89
C GLY A 74 -30.27 15.22 -26.89
N LYS A 75 -30.81 14.02 -26.64
CA LYS A 75 -30.24 13.07 -25.67
C LYS A 75 -28.85 12.60 -26.04
N THR A 76 -28.55 12.51 -27.34
CA THR A 76 -27.21 12.12 -27.81
C THR A 76 -26.18 13.17 -27.39
N ALA A 77 -26.46 14.46 -27.59
CA ALA A 77 -25.56 15.53 -27.10
C ALA A 77 -25.32 15.42 -25.58
N MET A 78 -26.39 15.20 -24.80
CA MET A 78 -26.25 15.02 -23.35
C MET A 78 -25.41 13.78 -22.99
N ALA A 79 -25.55 12.67 -23.73
CA ALA A 79 -24.76 11.46 -23.49
C ALA A 79 -23.26 11.69 -23.73
N TYR A 80 -22.89 12.40 -24.81
CA TYR A 80 -21.48 12.76 -25.07
C TYR A 80 -20.96 13.76 -24.04
N GLN A 81 -21.80 14.66 -23.52
CA GLN A 81 -21.41 15.56 -22.44
C GLN A 81 -21.07 14.77 -21.17
N VAL A 82 -21.96 13.87 -20.75
CA VAL A 82 -21.71 12.98 -19.60
C VAL A 82 -20.44 12.15 -19.83
N ALA A 83 -20.21 11.65 -21.06
CA ALA A 83 -18.99 10.92 -21.36
C ALA A 83 -17.70 11.73 -21.15
N GLN A 84 -17.73 13.04 -21.42
CA GLN A 84 -16.63 13.94 -21.11
C GLN A 84 -16.48 14.23 -19.61
N GLU A 85 -17.59 14.23 -18.86
CA GLU A 85 -17.59 14.49 -17.41
C GLU A 85 -17.11 13.29 -16.60
N ILE A 86 -17.42 12.05 -17.02
CA ILE A 86 -17.09 10.82 -16.27
C ILE A 86 -16.33 9.75 -17.11
N PRO A 87 -15.24 10.10 -17.80
CA PRO A 87 -14.55 9.18 -18.70
C PRO A 87 -13.99 7.95 -17.98
N ASP A 88 -13.49 8.12 -16.76
CA ASP A 88 -12.92 7.01 -15.97
C ASP A 88 -13.95 5.96 -15.57
N ILE A 89 -15.21 6.38 -15.36
CA ILE A 89 -16.29 5.45 -15.05
C ILE A 89 -16.68 4.69 -16.31
N LEU A 90 -16.87 5.40 -17.43
CA LEU A 90 -17.22 4.75 -18.70
C LEU A 90 -16.13 3.79 -19.17
N ASP A 91 -14.86 4.08 -18.92
CA ASP A 91 -13.80 3.17 -19.31
C ASP A 91 -13.72 1.91 -18.44
N GLN A 92 -14.30 1.91 -17.24
CA GLN A 92 -14.46 0.70 -16.42
C GLN A 92 -15.66 -0.15 -16.84
N LEU A 93 -16.63 0.44 -17.56
CA LEU A 93 -17.83 -0.26 -18.00
C LEU A 93 -17.60 -1.02 -19.32
N TYR A 94 -18.30 -2.15 -19.46
CA TYR A 94 -18.35 -2.92 -20.68
C TYR A 94 -19.29 -2.25 -21.70
N CYS A 95 -18.90 -2.18 -22.97
CA CYS A 95 -19.78 -1.71 -24.05
C CYS A 95 -20.66 -2.88 -24.52
N TYR A 96 -21.96 -2.81 -24.26
CA TYR A 96 -22.92 -3.89 -24.61
C TYR A 96 -23.17 -4.03 -26.11
N CYS A 97 -22.63 -3.15 -26.94
CA CYS A 97 -22.70 -3.22 -28.40
C CYS A 97 -21.86 -4.37 -28.99
N GLU A 98 -20.98 -5.01 -28.20
CA GLU A 98 -20.02 -6.03 -28.67
C GLU A 98 -19.12 -5.53 -29.82
N CYS A 99 -18.90 -4.21 -29.88
CA CYS A 99 -18.08 -3.55 -30.90
C CYS A 99 -16.59 -3.84 -30.73
N ASP A 100 -16.15 -4.38 -29.60
CA ASP A 100 -14.80 -4.88 -29.37
C ASP A 100 -14.39 -5.93 -30.43
N ARG A 101 -15.35 -6.73 -30.91
CA ARG A 101 -15.13 -7.80 -31.90
C ARG A 101 -14.86 -7.31 -33.32
N HIS A 102 -15.30 -6.08 -33.65
CA HIS A 102 -15.29 -5.58 -35.03
C HIS A 102 -14.62 -4.21 -35.21
N MET A 103 -14.68 -3.35 -34.19
CA MET A 103 -14.17 -1.97 -34.21
C MET A 103 -13.02 -1.73 -33.23
N ARG A 104 -12.61 -2.75 -32.47
CA ARG A 104 -11.49 -2.70 -31.51
C ARG A 104 -11.69 -1.66 -30.39
N HIS A 105 -12.94 -1.39 -30.02
CA HIS A 105 -13.27 -0.63 -28.82
C HIS A 105 -12.93 -1.44 -27.57
N SER A 106 -12.30 -0.79 -26.60
CA SER A 106 -11.73 -1.45 -25.42
C SER A 106 -12.65 -1.40 -24.18
N SER A 107 -13.55 -0.42 -24.16
CA SER A 107 -14.47 -0.12 -23.06
C SER A 107 -15.68 0.65 -23.59
N LEU A 108 -16.67 0.93 -22.72
CA LEU A 108 -17.78 1.80 -23.09
C LEU A 108 -17.31 3.22 -23.46
N LEU A 109 -16.20 3.71 -22.87
CA LEU A 109 -15.62 5.00 -23.27
C LEU A 109 -15.18 5.01 -24.74
N SER A 110 -14.60 3.93 -25.25
CA SER A 110 -14.22 3.82 -26.67
C SER A 110 -15.40 4.05 -27.61
N CYS A 111 -16.63 3.71 -27.21
CA CYS A 111 -17.84 3.93 -28.00
C CYS A 111 -18.17 5.44 -28.17
N PHE A 112 -17.65 6.31 -27.29
CA PHE A 112 -17.87 7.77 -27.32
C PHE A 112 -16.72 8.57 -27.94
N VAL A 113 -15.58 7.95 -28.27
CA VAL A 113 -14.45 8.65 -28.91
C VAL A 113 -14.65 8.80 -30.43
N ASP A 114 -15.62 8.07 -30.97
CA ASP A 114 -16.16 8.20 -32.33
C ASP A 114 -17.69 8.30 -32.27
N SER A 115 -18.35 8.30 -33.42
CA SER A 115 -19.81 8.48 -33.52
C SER A 115 -20.61 7.21 -33.21
N HIS A 116 -19.98 6.11 -32.78
CA HIS A 116 -20.68 4.82 -32.61
C HIS A 116 -21.73 4.89 -31.50
N ALA A 117 -21.49 5.61 -30.40
CA ALA A 117 -22.50 5.82 -29.36
C ALA A 117 -23.73 6.63 -29.83
N ALA A 118 -23.73 7.13 -31.07
CA ALA A 118 -24.85 7.85 -31.69
C ALA A 118 -25.64 7.03 -32.73
N THR A 119 -25.33 5.74 -32.92
CA THR A 119 -26.00 4.86 -33.91
C THR A 119 -27.10 4.00 -33.32
#